data_AF-A0A0M3V647-F1
#
_entry.id   AF-A0A0M3V647-F1
#
_cell.length_a   1.000
_cell.length_b   1.000
_cell.length_c   1.000
_cell.angle_alpha   90.00
_cell.angle_beta   90.00
_cell.angle_gamma   90.00
#
_symmetry.space_group_name_H-M   'P 1'
#
loop_
_entity.id
_entity.type
_entity.pdbx_description
1 polymer ?
#
loop_
_entity_poly.entity_id
_entity_poly.type
_entity_poly.pdbx_seq_one_letter_code
_entity_poly.pdbx_strand_id
1 'polypeptide(L)' 'MRLKRWESPRREGRNDKGKGGSARKRQLKKQRQMLRQRLKENNQSDNKNNNKKGGDFFSPLFLANSFNWS' A
#
# COMPACT_ATOMS: atom_id res chain seq x y z
N MET A 1 -5.03 -25.80 18.59
CA MET A 1 -5.95 -25.03 19.46
C MET A 1 -7.38 -25.41 19.13
N ARG A 2 -8.19 -25.79 20.12
CA ARG A 2 -9.63 -26.10 19.93
C ARG A 2 -10.45 -24.82 20.19
N LEU A 3 -11.35 -24.46 19.27
CA LEU A 3 -12.26 -23.30 19.46
C LEU A 3 -13.27 -23.58 20.59
N LYS A 4 -13.68 -22.52 21.30
CA LYS A 4 -14.73 -22.62 22.33
C LYS A 4 -16.09 -22.90 21.66
N ARG A 5 -17.01 -23.61 22.33
CA ARG A 5 -18.33 -23.99 21.76
C ARG A 5 -19.19 -22.82 21.29
N TRP A 6 -19.03 -21.65 21.91
CA TRP A 6 -19.71 -20.40 21.56
C TRP A 6 -19.02 -19.65 20.41
N GLU A 7 -17.84 -20.14 20.02
CA GLU A 7 -17.02 -19.61 18.96
C GLU A 7 -17.29 -20.45 17.72
N SER A 8 -18.37 -20.10 17.02
CA SER A 8 -18.68 -20.69 15.71
C SER A 8 -17.43 -20.61 14.83
N PRO A 9 -16.99 -21.69 14.13
CA PRO A 9 -15.79 -21.68 13.30
C PRO A 9 -15.82 -20.48 12.35
N ARG A 10 -15.16 -19.39 12.76
CA ARG A 10 -15.20 -18.14 12.02
C ARG A 10 -14.26 -18.35 10.84
N ARG A 11 -14.81 -18.81 9.71
CA ARG A 11 -14.09 -18.82 8.44
C ARG A 11 -13.62 -17.39 8.18
N GLU A 12 -12.31 -17.23 8.00
CA GLU A 12 -11.73 -15.99 7.49
C GLU A 12 -12.39 -15.63 6.15
N GLY A 13 -12.72 -14.34 5.94
CA GLY A 13 -13.33 -13.86 4.69
C GLY A 13 -14.84 -13.53 4.74
N ARG A 14 -15.48 -13.52 5.92
CA ARG A 14 -16.88 -13.06 6.07
C ARG A 14 -17.08 -11.58 5.66
N ASN A 15 -16.03 -10.78 5.82
CA ASN A 15 -15.98 -9.35 5.52
C ASN A 15 -15.59 -9.03 4.07
N ASP A 16 -15.15 -10.01 3.28
CA ASP A 16 -14.67 -9.80 1.90
C ASP A 16 -15.75 -9.42 0.89
N LYS A 17 -17.01 -9.74 1.19
CA LYS A 17 -18.20 -9.48 0.36
C LYS A 17 -19.02 -8.28 0.86
N GLY A 18 -18.66 -7.69 2.01
CA GLY A 18 -19.33 -6.52 2.59
C GLY A 18 -18.74 -5.18 2.12
N LYS A 19 -19.44 -4.08 2.42
CA LYS A 19 -19.01 -2.70 2.08
C LYS A 19 -17.61 -2.37 2.62
N GLY A 20 -17.27 -2.86 3.81
CA GLY A 20 -15.95 -2.69 4.41
C GLY A 20 -14.83 -3.47 3.70
N GLY A 21 -15.06 -4.73 3.31
CA GLY A 21 -14.05 -5.51 2.59
C GLY A 21 -13.85 -5.05 1.16
N SER A 22 -14.92 -4.64 0.47
CA SER A 22 -14.81 -4.08 -0.88
C SER A 22 -14.05 -2.75 -0.88
N ALA A 23 -14.28 -1.87 0.12
CA ALA A 23 -13.50 -0.64 0.31
C ALA A 23 -12.02 -0.95 0.58
N ARG A 24 -11.72 -1.89 1.47
CA ARG A 24 -10.34 -2.32 1.78
C ARG A 24 -9.62 -2.88 0.55
N LYS A 25 -10.30 -3.73 -0.24
CA LYS A 25 -9.77 -4.26 -1.51
C LYS A 25 -9.45 -3.14 -2.50
N ARG A 26 -10.30 -2.12 -2.60
CA ARG A 26 -10.04 -0.94 -3.46
C ARG A 26 -8.81 -0.17 -3.00
N GLN A 27 -8.63 0.04 -1.70
CA GLN A 27 -7.45 0.71 -1.16
C GLN A 27 -6.16 -0.07 -1.47
N LEU A 28 -6.17 -1.38 -1.24
CA LEU A 28 -5.03 -2.25 -1.56
C LEU A 28 -4.71 -2.25 -3.07
N LYS A 29 -5.74 -2.25 -3.93
CA LYS A 29 -5.56 -2.15 -5.39
C LYS A 29 -4.89 -0.83 -5.78
N LYS A 30 -5.32 0.29 -5.20
CA LYS A 30 -4.70 1.61 -5.43
C LYS A 30 -3.23 1.63 -5.01
N GLN A 31 -2.92 1.14 -3.80
CA GLN A 31 -1.54 1.06 -3.31
C GLN A 31 -0.65 0.24 -4.27
N ARG A 32 -1.12 -0.94 -4.69
CA ARG A 32 -0.39 -1.80 -5.64
C ARG A 32 -0.20 -1.12 -7.00
N GLN A 33 -1.21 -0.42 -7.51
CA GLN A 33 -1.12 0.31 -8.78
C GLN A 33 -0.06 1.41 -8.71
N MET A 34 -0.05 2.20 -7.64
CA MET A 34 0.98 3.23 -7.45
C MET A 34 2.38 2.62 -7.34
N LEU A 35 2.52 1.50 -6.63
CA LEU A 35 3.80 0.79 -6.54
C LEU A 35 4.29 0.34 -7.93
N ARG A 36 3.41 -0.25 -8.75
CA ARG A 36 3.75 -0.65 -10.13
C ARG A 36 4.18 0.53 -10.98
N GLN A 37 3.50 1.67 -10.85
CA GLN A 37 3.85 2.88 -11.57
C GLN A 37 5.24 3.37 -11.17
N ARG A 38 5.54 3.47 -9.87
CA ARG A 38 6.86 3.88 -9.36
C ARG A 38 7.98 2.95 -9.83
N LEU A 39 7.75 1.64 -9.76
CA LEU A 39 8.73 0.65 -10.24
C LEU A 39 8.97 0.80 -11.74
N LYS A 40 7.92 1.05 -12.52
CA LYS A 40 8.05 1.28 -13.96
C LYS A 40 8.75 2.60 -14.28
N GLU A 41 8.43 3.67 -13.55
CA GLU A 41 9.06 4.99 -13.67
C GLU A 41 10.56 4.91 -13.39
N ASN A 42 10.98 4.22 -12.32
CA ASN A 42 12.41 4.01 -12.03
C ASN A 42 13.14 3.28 -13.17
N ASN A 43 12.53 2.27 -13.76
CA ASN A 43 13.13 1.54 -14.89
C ASN A 43 13.12 2.36 -16.20
N GLN A 44 12.17 3.28 -16.38
CA GLN A 44 12.10 4.17 -17.53
C GLN A 44 13.01 5.38 -17.39
N SER A 45 13.24 5.89 -16.17
CA SER A 45 14.21 6.94 -15.92
C SER A 45 15.63 6.48 -16.23
N ASP A 46 15.99 5.23 -15.89
CA ASP A 46 17.32 4.71 -16.19
C ASP A 46 17.57 4.57 -17.71
N ASN A 47 16.53 4.25 -18.48
CA ASN A 47 16.60 4.21 -19.95
C ASN A 47 16.56 5.60 -20.62
N LYS A 48 16.09 6.63 -19.91
CA LYS A 48 15.97 8.02 -20.44
C LYS A 48 17.07 8.94 -19.92
N ASN A 49 17.77 8.57 -18.84
CA ASN A 49 18.75 9.37 -18.12
C ASN A 49 20.21 9.10 -18.51
N ASN A 50 20.46 8.55 -19.70
CA ASN A 50 21.74 8.80 -20.38
C ASN A 50 21.85 10.25 -20.90
N ASN A 51 20.89 11.15 -20.63
CA ASN A 51 20.96 12.51 -21.15
C ASN A 51 20.62 13.69 -20.24
N LYS A 52 20.07 13.57 -19.02
CA LYS A 52 19.84 14.77 -18.17
C LYS A 52 20.04 14.51 -16.68
N LYS A 53 21.17 15.03 -16.19
CA LYS A 53 21.44 15.33 -14.77
C LYS A 53 20.37 16.28 -14.23
N GLY A 54 19.83 16.01 -13.06
CA GLY A 54 18.92 16.92 -12.35
C GLY A 54 18.23 16.19 -11.21
N GLY A 55 18.79 16.31 -10.01
CA GLY A 55 18.32 15.58 -8.84
C GLY A 55 17.03 16.16 -8.30
N ASP A 56 15.99 15.34 -8.25
CA ASP A 56 14.82 15.57 -7.41
C ASP A 56 14.73 14.40 -6.42
N PHE A 57 15.29 14.64 -5.23
CA PHE A 57 15.12 13.77 -4.07
C PHE A 57 13.64 13.76 -3.68
N PHE A 58 12.90 12.73 -4.08
CA PHE A 58 11.57 12.44 -3.56
C PHE A 58 11.68 11.95 -2.10
N SER A 59 11.86 12.89 -1.18
CA SER A 59 11.74 12.64 0.26
C SER A 59 10.28 12.29 0.60
N PRO A 60 9.98 11.14 1.22
CA PRO A 60 8.62 10.74 1.52
C PRO A 60 8.06 11.62 2.65
N LEU A 61 7.29 12.65 2.29
CA LEU A 61 6.56 13.55 3.20
C LEU A 61 5.56 12.81 4.14
N PHE A 62 5.39 11.49 4.00
CA PHE A 62 4.57 10.67 4.90
C PHE A 62 5.33 10.18 6.15
N LEU A 63 6.66 10.26 6.19
CA LEU A 63 7.45 9.95 7.40
C LEU A 63 7.59 11.15 8.35
N ALA A 64 7.21 12.36 7.93
CA ALA A 64 7.49 13.59 8.67
C ALA A 64 6.51 13.88 9.83
N ASN A 65 5.41 13.13 9.97
CA ASN A 65 4.39 13.40 11.00
C ASN A 65 4.40 12.36 12.14
N SER A 66 5.58 11.99 12.62
CA SER A 66 5.70 11.20 13.84
C SER A 66 6.76 11.76 14.78
N PHE A 67 6.69 13.04 15.15
CA PHE A 67 7.46 13.54 16.30
C PHE A 67 6.79 14.74 16.99
N ASN A 68 6.44 14.53 18.27
CA ASN A 68 6.18 15.49 19.37
C ASN A 68 4.92 16.39 19.31
N TRP A 69 4.26 16.78 20.40
CA TRP A 69 4.30 16.48 21.86
C TRP A 69 3.12 17.23 22.51
N SER A 70 2.38 16.61 23.44
CA SER A 70 1.96 17.13 24.77
C SER A 70 0.70 16.45 25.28
#